data_AF-A0A957PXU0-F1
#
_entry.id   AF-A0A957PXU0-F1
#
_cell.length_a   1.000
_cell.length_b   1.000
_cell.length_c   1.000
_cell.angle_alpha   90.00
_cell.angle_beta   90.00
_cell.angle_gamma   90.00
#
_symmetry.space_group_name_H-M   'P 1'
#
loop_
_entity.id
_entity.type
_entity.pdbx_description
1 polymer ?
#
loop_
_entity_poly.entity_id
_entity_poly.type
_entity_poly.pdbx_seq_one_letter_code
_entity_poly.pdbx_strand_id
1 'polypeptide(L)'
;MNSKIEQALATDQVIDITTIGRKSGEPRRIEIWFHNLDGRLYITGTPGRPRDWLANMLAHPDFTFHLKESTQADLPARAVPIT
;
A
#
# COMPACT_ATOMS: atom_id res chain seq x y z
N MET A 1 -2.12 5.18 21.23
CA MET A 1 -2.15 5.21 19.76
C MET A 1 -1.04 6.13 19.27
N ASN A 2 -0.32 5.76 18.22
CA ASN A 2 0.86 6.49 17.77
C ASN A 2 0.41 7.69 16.92
N SER A 3 0.23 8.84 17.55
CA SER A 3 -0.35 10.05 16.94
C SER A 3 0.34 10.47 15.63
N LYS A 4 1.63 10.17 15.49
CA LYS A 4 2.40 10.43 14.26
C LYS A 4 1.96 9.57 13.08
N ILE A 5 1.59 8.31 13.32
CA ILE A 5 1.09 7.40 12.27
C ILE A 5 -0.28 7.88 11.79
N GLU A 6 -1.17 8.25 12.72
CA GLU A 6 -2.50 8.78 12.38
C GLU A 6 -2.40 10.07 11.57
N GLN A 7 -1.50 10.98 11.97
CA GLN A 7 -1.22 12.20 11.23
C GLN A 7 -0.68 11.89 9.84
N ALA A 8 0.31 11.01 9.71
CA ALA A 8 0.89 10.62 8.43
C ALA A 8 -0.17 10.01 7.50
N LEU A 9 -1.00 9.10 8.01
CA LEU A 9 -2.10 8.53 7.23
C LEU A 9 -3.15 9.58 6.78
N ALA A 10 -3.25 10.71 7.47
CA ALA A 10 -4.19 11.78 7.14
C ALA A 10 -3.61 12.82 6.18
N THR A 11 -2.29 13.07 6.22
CA THR A 11 -1.65 14.16 5.45
C THR A 11 -0.79 13.70 4.29
N ASP A 12 -0.18 12.53 4.40
CA ASP A 12 0.78 12.03 3.42
C ASP A 12 0.03 11.42 2.23
N GLN A 13 0.72 11.30 1.10
CA GLN A 13 0.12 10.79 -0.13
C GLN A 13 0.98 9.71 -0.78
N VAL A 14 2.26 9.64 -0.44
CA VAL A 14 3.22 8.73 -1.07
C VAL A 14 3.73 7.71 -0.07
N ILE A 15 3.61 6.45 -0.43
CA ILE A 15 4.08 5.31 0.37
C ILE A 15 4.94 4.40 -0.49
N ASP A 16 5.69 3.53 0.16
CA ASP A 16 6.08 2.28 -0.50
C ASP A 16 5.16 1.15 -0.06
N ILE A 17 5.00 0.17 -0.94
CA ILE A 17 4.40 -1.12 -0.59
C ILE A 17 5.37 -2.24 -0.91
N THR A 18 5.47 -3.22 -0.02
CA THR A 18 6.15 -4.49 -0.29
C THR A 18 5.11 -5.59 -0.44
N THR A 19 4.95 -6.12 -1.65
CA THR A 19 4.06 -7.23 -2.00
C THR A 19 4.85 -8.50 -2.27
N ILE A 20 4.19 -9.67 -2.28
CA ILE A 20 4.80 -10.93 -2.71
C ILE A 20 4.49 -11.17 -4.18
N GLY A 21 5.54 -11.36 -4.99
CA GLY A 21 5.40 -11.63 -6.42
C GLY A 21 4.62 -12.91 -6.68
N ARG A 22 3.41 -12.84 -7.23
CA ARG A 22 2.51 -14.01 -7.43
C ARG A 22 3.11 -15.18 -8.22
N LYS A 23 4.14 -14.90 -9.03
CA LYS A 23 4.87 -15.91 -9.83
C LYS A 23 6.21 -16.29 -9.20
N SER A 24 6.90 -15.33 -8.60
CA SER A 24 8.27 -15.51 -8.12
C SER A 24 8.37 -15.89 -6.65
N GLY A 25 7.35 -15.63 -5.83
CA GLY A 25 7.44 -15.70 -4.36
C GLY A 25 8.30 -14.59 -3.73
N GLU A 26 9.12 -13.89 -4.53
CA GLU A 26 9.99 -12.83 -4.03
C GLU A 26 9.25 -11.54 -3.61
N PRO A 27 9.72 -10.84 -2.56
CA PRO A 27 9.26 -9.50 -2.22
C PRO A 27 9.46 -8.49 -3.36
N ARG A 28 8.45 -7.66 -3.60
CA ARG A 28 8.44 -6.60 -4.61
C ARG A 28 8.06 -5.29 -3.94
N ARG A 29 9.02 -4.37 -3.87
CA ARG A 29 8.82 -3.01 -3.33
C ARG A 29 8.61 -2.01 -4.46
N ILE A 30 7.55 -1.20 -4.35
CA ILE A 30 7.30 -0.07 -5.26
C ILE A 30 6.83 1.14 -4.47
N GLU A 31 7.04 2.33 -5.04
CA GLU A 31 6.38 3.56 -4.62
C GLU A 31 4.98 3.62 -5.25
N ILE A 32 3.98 4.03 -4.46
CA ILE A 32 2.62 4.24 -4.94
C ILE A 32 1.91 5.32 -4.12
N TRP A 33 0.86 5.89 -4.69
CA TRP A 33 0.00 6.82 -3.97
C TRP A 33 -1.11 6.09 -3.24
N PHE A 34 -1.52 6.64 -2.10
CA PHE A 34 -2.70 6.19 -1.38
C PHE A 34 -3.63 7.37 -1.09
N HIS A 35 -4.88 7.06 -0.80
CA HIS A 35 -5.88 8.02 -0.35
C HIS A 35 -6.49 7.53 0.95
N ASN A 36 -6.57 8.42 1.93
CA ASN A 36 -7.36 8.18 3.13
C ASN A 36 -8.70 8.90 3.00
N LEU A 37 -9.79 8.13 2.89
CA LEU A 37 -11.15 8.64 2.85
C LEU A 37 -11.89 8.12 4.08
N ASP A 38 -12.19 9.00 5.03
CA ASP A 38 -12.88 8.69 6.28
C ASP A 38 -12.26 7.50 7.05
N GLY A 39 -10.92 7.43 7.10
CA GLY A 39 -10.19 6.37 7.79
C GLY A 39 -10.00 5.09 6.98
N ARG A 40 -10.48 5.04 5.73
CA ARG A 40 -10.26 3.93 4.81
C ARG A 40 -9.15 4.28 3.83
N LEU A 41 -8.16 3.40 3.74
CA LEU A 41 -7.01 3.56 2.86
C LEU A 41 -7.28 2.90 1.52
N TYR A 42 -7.09 3.65 0.44
CA TYR A 42 -7.27 3.20 -0.93
C TYR A 42 -5.96 3.35 -1.67
N ILE A 43 -5.53 2.28 -2.32
CA ILE A 43 -4.43 2.31 -3.28
C ILE A 43 -5.06 2.22 -4.66
N THR A 44 -4.80 3.22 -5.49
CA THR A 44 -5.27 3.24 -6.88
C THR A 44 -4.08 3.34 -7.80
N GLY A 45 -4.25 2.86 -9.04
CA GLY A 45 -3.21 2.98 -10.06
C GLY A 45 -3.83 3.46 -11.36
N THR A 46 -3.00 4.05 -12.21
CA THR A 46 -3.42 4.53 -13.53
C THR A 46 -4.01 3.38 -14.37
N PRO A 47 -5.21 3.55 -14.96
CA PRO A 47 -5.77 2.59 -15.91
C PRO A 47 -4.85 2.35 -17.11
N GLY A 48 -5.02 1.21 -17.77
CA GLY A 48 -4.35 0.92 -19.05
C GLY A 48 -2.91 0.41 -18.96
N ARG A 49 -2.31 0.33 -17.76
CA ARG A 49 -1.01 -0.35 -17.55
C ARG A 49 -1.18 -1.63 -16.72
N PRO A 50 -0.35 -2.66 -16.97
CA PRO A 50 -0.26 -3.81 -16.08
C PRO A 50 0.08 -3.34 -14.67
N ARG A 51 -0.77 -3.75 -13.70
CA ARG A 51 -0.58 -3.44 -12.28
C ARG A 51 -0.10 -4.71 -11.59
N ASP A 52 1.19 -4.98 -11.69
CA ASP A 52 1.77 -6.20 -11.09
C ASP A 52 1.56 -6.22 -9.58
N TRP A 53 1.63 -5.07 -8.90
CA TRP A 53 1.30 -4.95 -7.48
C TRP A 53 -0.14 -5.39 -7.18
N LEU A 54 -1.10 -5.05 -8.04
CA LEU A 54 -2.51 -5.46 -7.88
C LEU A 54 -2.64 -6.96 -8.10
N ALA A 55 -2.00 -7.50 -9.14
CA ALA A 55 -1.99 -8.93 -9.41
C ALA A 55 -1.33 -9.72 -8.27
N ASN A 56 -0.28 -9.18 -7.66
CA ASN A 56 0.37 -9.71 -6.47
C ASN A 56 -0.59 -9.72 -5.28
N MET A 57 -1.23 -8.59 -4.97
CA MET A 57 -2.19 -8.46 -3.88
C MET A 57 -3.45 -9.33 -4.04
N LEU A 58 -3.89 -9.57 -5.28
CA LEU A 58 -5.00 -10.49 -5.55
C LEU A 58 -4.64 -11.96 -5.23
N ALA A 59 -3.38 -12.35 -5.39
CA ALA A 59 -2.90 -13.69 -5.05
C ALA A 59 -2.46 -13.82 -3.58
N HIS A 60 -1.84 -12.77 -3.05
CA HIS A 60 -1.29 -12.67 -1.70
C HIS A 60 -1.74 -11.34 -1.09
N PRO A 61 -2.86 -11.31 -0.35
CA PRO A 61 -3.46 -10.06 0.11
C PRO A 61 -2.68 -9.38 1.22
N ASP A 62 -1.82 -10.11 1.93
CA ASP A 62 -1.01 -9.55 3.02
C ASP A 62 0.26 -8.89 2.45
N PHE A 63 0.55 -7.66 2.88
CA PHE A 63 1.65 -6.84 2.39
C PHE A 63 2.13 -5.86 3.47
N THR A 64 3.28 -5.21 3.23
CA THR A 64 3.78 -4.14 4.12
C THR A 64 3.52 -2.78 3.50
N PHE A 65 2.91 -1.89 4.28
CA PHE A 65 2.67 -0.48 3.96
C PHE A 65 3.72 0.37 4.67
N HIS A 66 4.58 1.03 3.89
CA HIS A 66 5.70 1.80 4.40
C HIS A 66 5.38 3.29 4.36
N LEU A 67 5.17 3.88 5.54
CA LEU A 67 5.17 5.32 5.70
C LEU A 67 6.62 5.81 5.54
N LYS A 68 6.81 6.86 4.75
CA LYS A 68 8.16 7.39 4.43
C LYS A 68 8.28 8.91 4.34
N GLU A 69 7.15 9.63 4.42
CA GLU A 69 7.14 11.10 4.35
C GLU A 69 7.24 11.70 5.77
N SER A 70 6.12 12.08 6.39
CA SER A 70 6.11 12.76 7.69
C SER A 70 6.54 11.83 8.85
N THR A 71 6.43 10.52 8.65
CA THR A 71 6.91 9.50 9.58
C THR A 71 7.45 8.28 8.84
N GLN A 72 8.40 7.58 9.47
CA GLN A 72 8.91 6.30 8.97
C GLN A 72 8.38 5.17 9.84
N ALA A 73 7.55 4.31 9.24
CA ALA A 73 6.96 3.16 9.92
C ALA A 73 6.54 2.08 8.92
N ASP A 74 6.69 0.83 9.33
CA ASP A 74 6.25 -0.34 8.57
C ASP A 74 4.98 -0.89 9.20
N LEU A 75 3.89 -0.88 8.43
CA LEU A 75 2.57 -1.33 8.88
C LEU A 75 2.19 -2.62 8.13
N PRO A 76 1.89 -3.73 8.85
CA PRO A 76 1.27 -4.88 8.20
C PRO A 76 -0.13 -4.48 7.71
N ALA A 77 -0.44 -4.80 6.45
CA ALA A 77 -1.70 -4.44 5.82
C ALA A 77 -2.25 -5.62 5.01
N ARG A 78 -3.57 -5.61 4.80
CA ARG A 78 -4.28 -6.61 3.99
C ARG A 78 -5.12 -5.92 2.93
N ALA A 79 -4.87 -6.27 1.67
CA ALA A 79 -5.58 -5.71 0.53
C ALA A 79 -6.97 -6.37 0.38
N VAL A 80 -7.99 -5.55 0.12
CA VAL A 80 -9.33 -6.00 -0.28
C VAL A 80 -9.66 -5.37 -1.62
N PRO A 81 -9.86 -6.14 -2.69
CA PRO A 81 -10.21 -5.59 -3.98
C PRO A 81 -11.61 -4.97 -3.94
N ILE A 82 -11.75 -3.82 -4.61
CA ILE A 82 -13.03 -3.14 -4.78
C ILE A 82 -13.46 -3.35 -6.23
N THR A 83 -14.61 -3.96 -6.42
CA THR A 83 -15.24 -4.28 -7.72
C THR A 83 -16.49 -3.48 -7.92
#